data_AF-A0A965AFR6-F1
#
_entry.id   AF-A0A965AFR6-F1
#
_cell.length_a   1.000
_cell.length_b   1.000
_cell.length_c   1.000
_cell.angle_alpha   90.00
_cell.angle_beta   90.00
_cell.angle_gamma   90.00
#
_symmetry.space_group_name_H-M   'P 1'
#
loop_
_entity.id
_entity.type
_entity.pdbx_description
1 polymer ?
#
loop_
_entity_poly.entity_id
_entity_poly.type
_entity_poly.pdbx_seq_one_letter_code
_entity_poly.pdbx_strand_id
1 'polypeptide(L)' 'MKQVVQSARSGKLALKELPDARVRSGHLLVRTKASLISAGTERMVVQFAKKSLAAKARARPDLVRKVLEKAKRDGIG' A
#
# COMPACT_ATOMS: atom_id res chain seq x y z
N MET A 1 18.12 -1.01 -10.31
CA MET A 1 17.24 0.17 -10.23
C MET A 1 17.02 0.66 -8.80
N LYS A 2 17.09 1.98 -8.58
CA LYS A 2 16.73 2.63 -7.31
C LYS A 2 15.21 2.65 -7.11
N GLN A 3 14.74 2.31 -5.92
CA GLN A 3 13.32 2.37 -5.52
C GLN A 3 13.16 2.98 -4.14
N VAL A 4 12.17 3.87 -4.00
CA VAL A 4 11.73 4.38 -2.70
C VAL A 4 10.69 3.40 -2.14
N VAL A 5 10.97 2.81 -0.98
CA VAL A 5 10.07 1.86 -0.32
C VAL A 5 9.59 2.39 1.02
N GLN A 6 8.33 2.15 1.35
CA GLN A 6 7.74 2.50 2.65
C GLN A 6 7.24 1.26 3.38
N SER A 7 7.60 1.13 4.66
CA SER A 7 6.99 0.12 5.53
C SER A 7 5.57 0.55 5.91
N ALA A 8 4.55 -0.21 5.52
CA ALA A 8 3.17 0.04 5.95
C ALA A 8 2.96 -0.15 7.46
N ARG A 9 3.84 -0.90 8.12
CA ARG A 9 3.78 -1.18 9.56
C ARG A 9 4.42 -0.07 10.40
N SER A 10 5.60 0.40 10.00
CA SER A 10 6.40 1.36 10.78
C SER A 10 6.45 2.77 10.18
N GLY A 11 5.95 2.96 8.95
CA GLY A 11 6.00 4.22 8.22
C GLY A 11 7.39 4.61 7.70
N LYS A 12 8.45 3.85 8.03
CA LYS A 12 9.83 4.14 7.62
C LYS A 12 9.97 4.10 6.11
N LEU A 13 10.61 5.13 5.57
CA LEU A 13 10.99 5.25 4.17
C LEU A 13 12.46 4.88 3.99
N ALA A 14 12.79 4.20 2.89
CA ALA A 14 14.16 3.88 2.53
C ALA A 14 14.34 3.91 1.01
N LEU A 15 15.52 4.32 0.56
CA LEU A 15 15.95 4.14 -0.82
C LEU A 15 16.68 2.79 -0.92
N LYS A 16 16.24 1.91 -1.80
CA LYS A 16 16.86 0.60 -2.04
C LYS A 16 17.33 0.49 -3.48
N GLU A 17 18.49 -0.12 -3.67
CA GLU A 17 18.92 -0.60 -4.98
C GLU A 17 18.40 -2.03 -5.15
N LEU A 18 17.66 -2.28 -6.23
CA LEU A 18 17.05 -3.58 -6.51
C LEU A 18 17.42 -4.03 -7.92
N PRO A 19 17.43 -5.34 -8.21
CA PRO A 19 17.62 -5.81 -9.58
C PRO A 19 16.49 -5.33 -10.49
N ASP A 20 16.77 -5.25 -11.78
CA ASP A 20 15.75 -4.88 -12.75
C ASP A 20 14.67 -5.97 -12.86
N ALA A 21 13.43 -5.56 -13.10
CA ALA A 21 12.31 -6.48 -13.17
C ALA A 21 12.43 -7.41 -14.39
N ARG A 22 12.19 -8.71 -14.19
CA ARG A 22 12.14 -9.68 -15.28
C ARG A 22 10.78 -9.59 -15.99
N VAL A 23 10.81 -9.47 -17.31
CA VAL A 23 9.60 -9.42 -18.13
C VAL A 23 9.04 -10.81 -18.37
N ARG A 24 7.73 -10.96 -18.26
CA ARG A 24 6.98 -12.16 -18.61
C ARG A 24 6.25 -11.95 -19.93
N SER A 25 5.79 -13.04 -20.56
CA SER A 25 4.97 -12.94 -21.79
C SER A 25 3.80 -11.97 -21.59
N GLY A 26 3.54 -11.12 -22.59
CA GLY A 26 2.50 -10.09 -22.55
C GLY A 26 2.80 -8.84 -21.72
N HIS A 27 4.03 -8.67 -21.22
CA HIS A 27 4.43 -7.50 -20.41
C HIS A 27 5.59 -6.73 -21.06
N LEU A 28 5.80 -5.49 -20.60
CA LEU A 28 6.92 -4.63 -21.03
C LEU A 28 7.69 -4.13 -19.81
N LEU A 29 9.02 -4.03 -19.96
CA LEU A 29 9.86 -3.32 -18.99
C LEU A 29 9.96 -1.85 -19.39
N VAL A 30 9.49 -0.97 -18.51
CA VAL A 30 9.53 0.48 -18.73
C VAL A 30 10.70 1.08 -17.97
N ARG A 31 11.57 1.82 -18.68
CA ARG A 31 12.65 2.60 -18.07
C ARG A 31 12.13 3.98 -17.69
N THR A 32 11.91 4.20 -16.40
CA THR A 32 11.54 5.50 -15.83
C THR A 32 12.70 6.50 -15.98
N LYS A 33 12.45 7.64 -16.65
CA LYS A 33 13.42 8.74 -16.80
C LYS A 33 13.27 9.82 -15.73
N ALA A 34 12.05 10.05 -15.28
CA ALA A 34 11.72 11.00 -14.23
C ALA A 34 10.51 10.49 -13.44
N SER A 35 10.41 10.90 -12.19
CA SER A 35 9.28 10.63 -11.30
C SER A 35 9.00 11.87 -10.47
N LEU A 36 7.72 12.13 -10.19
CA LEU A 36 7.28 13.23 -9.34
C LEU A 36 6.56 12.69 -8.11
N ILE A 37 6.68 13.42 -7.00
CA ILE A 37 6.00 13.15 -5.73
C ILE A 37 4.85 14.16 -5.59
N SER A 38 3.64 13.68 -5.28
CA SER A 38 2.47 14.54 -5.04
C SER A 38 2.34 14.82 -3.55
N ALA A 39 2.51 16.06 -3.12
CA ALA A 39 2.38 16.38 -1.68
C ALA A 39 1.03 15.92 -1.07
N GLY A 40 -0.05 15.89 -1.86
CA GLY A 40 -1.37 15.47 -1.42
C GLY A 40 -1.48 13.96 -1.18
N THR A 41 -1.10 13.15 -2.16
CA THR A 41 -1.21 11.68 -2.07
C THR A 41 -0.29 11.12 -1.00
N GLU A 42 0.93 11.63 -0.90
CA GLU A 42 1.94 11.16 0.04
C GLU A 42 1.53 11.50 1.47
N ARG A 43 0.98 12.70 1.69
CA ARG A 43 0.39 13.07 2.98
C ARG A 43 -0.78 12.15 3.33
N MET A 44 -1.65 11.84 2.38
CA MET A 44 -2.78 10.92 2.58
C MET A 44 -2.31 9.52 2.99
N VAL A 45 -1.31 8.95 2.29
CA VAL A 45 -0.75 7.62 2.59
C VAL A 45 -0.12 7.61 3.99
N VAL A 46 0.69 8.60 4.33
CA VAL A 46 1.34 8.69 5.65
C VAL A 46 0.30 8.85 6.77
N GLN A 47 -0.70 9.71 6.59
CA GLN A 47 -1.77 9.88 7.59
C GLN A 47 -2.56 8.60 7.78
N PHE A 48 -2.88 7.88 6.69
CA PHE A 48 -3.53 6.59 6.80
C PHE A 48 -2.67 5.57 7.54
N ALA A 49 -1.38 5.45 7.21
CA ALA A 49 -0.46 4.52 7.85
C ALA A 49 -0.39 4.73 9.37
N LYS A 50 -0.33 6.00 9.82
CA LYS A 50 -0.26 6.40 11.24
C LYS A 50 -1.55 6.17 12.04
N LYS A 51 -2.71 5.96 11.40
CA LYS A 51 -3.97 5.71 12.11
C LYS A 51 -3.96 4.37 12.85
N SER A 52 -4.57 4.35 14.04
CA SER A 52 -4.89 3.10 14.75
C SER A 52 -5.87 2.24 13.94
N LEU A 53 -5.94 0.94 14.24
CA LEU A 53 -6.90 0.04 13.60
C LEU A 53 -8.34 0.54 13.76
N ALA A 54 -8.71 1.05 14.95
CA ALA A 54 -10.03 1.63 15.19
C ALA A 54 -10.29 2.85 14.31
N ALA A 55 -9.31 3.76 14.16
CA ALA A 55 -9.45 4.92 13.29
C ALA A 55 -9.52 4.53 11.80
N LYS A 56 -8.80 3.49 11.38
CA LYS A 56 -8.90 2.91 10.02
C LYS A 56 -10.27 2.30 9.78
N ALA A 57 -10.81 1.55 10.74
CA ALA A 57 -12.14 0.96 10.69
C ALA A 57 -13.25 2.02 10.59
N ARG A 58 -13.16 3.09 11.39
CA ARG A 58 -14.10 4.24 11.30
C ARG A 58 -14.04 4.94 9.95
N ALA A 59 -12.86 5.06 9.35
CA ALA A 59 -12.68 5.69 8.03
C ALA A 59 -13.20 4.81 6.88
N ARG A 60 -13.31 3.49 7.08
CA ARG A 60 -13.74 2.52 6.07
C ARG A 60 -14.76 1.53 6.66
N PRO A 61 -15.96 1.99 7.05
CA PRO A 61 -17.00 1.14 7.64
C PRO A 61 -17.51 0.09 6.64
N ASP A 62 -17.40 0.34 5.33
CA ASP A 62 -17.67 -0.62 4.27
C ASP A 62 -16.80 -1.88 4.39
N LEU A 63 -15.50 -1.71 4.68
CA LEU A 63 -14.58 -2.82 4.86
C LEU A 63 -14.86 -3.59 6.16
N VAL A 64 -15.29 -2.89 7.22
CA VAL A 64 -15.74 -3.54 8.46
C VAL A 64 -16.94 -4.44 8.20
N ARG A 65 -17.96 -3.94 7.46
CA ARG A 65 -19.11 -4.75 7.06
C ARG A 65 -18.69 -5.97 6.25
N LYS A 66 -17.78 -5.82 5.27
CA LYS A 66 -17.26 -6.96 4.50
C LYS A 66 -16.61 -8.02 5.37
N VAL A 67 -15.85 -7.63 6.40
CA VAL A 67 -15.24 -8.57 7.35
C VAL A 67 -16.32 -9.28 8.18
N LEU A 68 -17.34 -8.56 8.67
CA LEU A 68 -18.46 -9.16 9.41
C LEU A 68 -19.25 -10.14 8.55
N GLU A 69 -19.56 -9.79 7.31
CA GLU A 69 -20.26 -10.68 6.37
C GLU A 69 -19.41 -11.89 5.98
N LYS A 70 -18.08 -11.74 5.92
CA LYS A 70 -17.18 -12.88 5.72
C LYS A 70 -17.16 -13.79 6.95
N ALA A 71 -17.04 -13.22 8.16
CA ALA A 71 -17.05 -13.96 9.41
C ALA A 71 -18.37 -14.72 9.65
N LYS A 72 -19.51 -14.15 9.25
CA LYS A 72 -20.81 -14.83 9.29
C LYS A 72 -20.89 -16.02 8.34
N ARG A 73 -20.34 -15.89 7.14
CA ARG A 73 -20.39 -16.94 6.10
C ARG A 73 -19.39 -18.07 6.36
N ASP A 74 -18.17 -17.70 6.71
CA ASP A 74 -17.04 -18.63 6.79
C ASP A 74 -16.79 -19.11 8.24
N GLY A 75 -17.44 -18.50 9.22
CA GLY A 75 -17.11 -18.66 10.63
C GLY A 75 -15.89 -17.83 11.04
N ILE A 76 -15.56 -17.88 12.33
CA ILE A 76 -14.32 -17.30 12.88
C ILE A 76 -13.51 -18.48 13.41
N GLY A 77 -12.62 -19.02 12.58
CA GLY A 77 -11.79 -20.19 12.87
C GLY A 77 -10.64 -20.31 11.88
#